data_AF-A0A6A4Z032-F1
#
_entry.id   AF-A0A6A4Z032-F1
#
_cell.length_a   1.000
_cell.length_b   1.000
_cell.length_c   1.000
_cell.angle_alpha   90.00
_cell.angle_beta   90.00
_cell.angle_gamma   90.00
#
_symmetry.space_group_name_H-M   'P 1'
#
loop_
_entity.id
_entity.type
_entity.pdbx_description
1 polymer ?
#
loop_
_entity_poly.entity_id
_entity_poly.type
_entity_poly.pdbx_seq_one_letter_code
_entity_poly.pdbx_strand_id
1 'polypeptide(L)'
;MTHPQESPTRFLLSPLSSTQKTQFRHLATGLLKQALEECDITTHEMDAHWKHTRTHQGLKVYKAKSPQAPSDLMVTGIVNGKLHDVMTCLYADDSYNFRVNSALLMPKDFLDCEVLHAMDTADDDH
;
A
#
# COMPACT_ATOMS: atom_id res chain seq x y z
N MET A 1 -4.11 -31.31 -5.89
CA MET A 1 -2.96 -30.54 -5.37
C MET A 1 -3.45 -29.89 -4.08
N THR A 2 -2.84 -30.25 -2.96
CA THR A 2 -3.25 -29.84 -1.61
C THR A 2 -2.84 -28.39 -1.38
N HIS A 3 -3.80 -27.50 -1.10
CA HIS A 3 -3.54 -26.15 -0.63
C HIS A 3 -2.57 -26.20 0.55
N PRO A 4 -1.50 -25.37 0.58
CA PRO A 4 -0.67 -25.26 1.76
C PRO A 4 -1.55 -24.76 2.90
N GLN A 5 -1.59 -25.53 3.98
CA GLN A 5 -2.34 -25.22 5.19
C GLN A 5 -1.86 -23.86 5.71
N GLU A 6 -2.75 -22.85 5.69
CA GLU A 6 -2.49 -21.53 6.24
C GLU A 6 -2.04 -21.68 7.70
N SER A 7 -0.93 -21.04 8.04
CA SER A 7 -0.49 -20.97 9.43
C SER A 7 -1.59 -20.26 10.23
N PRO A 8 -2.05 -20.82 11.37
CA PRO A 8 -3.15 -20.23 12.12
C PRO A 8 -2.74 -18.83 12.57
N THR A 9 -3.52 -17.84 12.14
CA THR A 9 -3.34 -16.44 12.49
C THR A 9 -3.28 -16.29 14.02
N ARG A 10 -2.42 -15.41 14.54
CA ARG A 10 -2.29 -15.23 16.01
C ARG A 10 -3.49 -14.50 16.62
N PHE A 11 -4.36 -13.96 15.78
CA PHE A 11 -5.52 -13.20 16.17
C PHE A 11 -6.78 -14.08 16.12
N LEU A 12 -7.68 -13.92 17.08
CA LEU A 12 -9.01 -14.50 16.96
C LEU A 12 -9.82 -13.61 16.03
N LEU A 13 -9.87 -13.97 14.74
CA LEU A 13 -10.56 -13.18 13.72
C LEU A 13 -12.06 -13.51 13.74
N SER A 14 -12.89 -12.50 14.04
CA SER A 14 -14.33 -12.57 13.79
C SER A 14 -14.62 -12.12 12.35
N PRO A 15 -15.59 -12.74 11.66
CA PRO A 15 -16.00 -12.25 10.34
C PRO A 15 -16.48 -10.80 10.40
N LEU A 16 -16.09 -9.99 9.41
CA LEU A 16 -16.57 -8.62 9.29
C LEU A 16 -18.09 -8.59 9.05
N SER A 17 -18.79 -7.76 9.82
CA SER A 17 -20.20 -7.45 9.56
C SER A 17 -20.37 -6.70 8.24
N SER A 18 -21.58 -6.75 7.66
CA SER A 18 -21.91 -6.01 6.43
C SER A 18 -21.66 -4.50 6.57
N THR A 19 -21.97 -3.92 7.74
CA THR A 19 -21.71 -2.51 8.04
C THR A 19 -20.22 -2.19 8.00
N GLN A 20 -19.38 -3.03 8.63
CA GLN A 20 -17.93 -2.83 8.61
C GLN A 20 -17.36 -2.95 7.19
N LYS A 21 -17.80 -3.95 6.42
CA LYS A 21 -17.40 -4.10 5.01
C LYS A 21 -17.73 -2.84 4.19
N THR A 22 -18.94 -2.30 4.34
CA THR A 22 -19.33 -1.05 3.65
C THR A 22 -18.48 0.14 4.09
N GLN A 23 -18.18 0.27 5.38
CA GLN A 23 -17.30 1.33 5.89
C GLN A 23 -15.89 1.24 5.31
N PHE A 24 -15.29 0.04 5.28
CA PHE A 24 -13.97 -0.15 4.71
C PHE A 24 -13.93 0.13 3.20
N ARG A 25 -14.96 -0.29 2.44
CA ARG A 25 -15.08 0.06 1.02
C ARG A 25 -15.18 1.57 0.80
N HIS A 26 -15.97 2.26 1.62
CA HIS A 26 -16.10 3.71 1.53
C HIS A 26 -14.76 4.39 1.80
N LEU A 27 -14.04 3.96 2.84
CA LEU A 27 -12.71 4.47 3.16
C LEU A 27 -11.70 4.20 2.04
N ALA A 28 -11.63 2.97 1.54
CA ALA A 28 -10.74 2.58 0.45
C ALA A 28 -10.99 3.41 -0.82
N THR A 29 -12.27 3.61 -1.17
CA THR A 29 -12.66 4.44 -2.32
C THR A 29 -12.26 5.90 -2.11
N GLY A 30 -12.43 6.44 -0.89
CA GLY A 30 -12.00 7.79 -0.54
C GLY A 30 -10.48 7.97 -0.69
N LEU A 31 -9.71 7.03 -0.16
CA LEU A 31 -8.25 7.02 -0.26
C LEU A 31 -7.78 6.91 -1.71
N LEU A 32 -8.43 6.08 -2.52
CA LEU A 32 -8.09 5.96 -3.95
C LEU A 32 -8.36 7.28 -4.70
N LYS A 33 -9.50 7.92 -4.46
CA LYS A 33 -9.81 9.23 -5.08
C LYS A 33 -8.78 10.29 -4.71
N GLN A 34 -8.43 10.36 -3.43
CA GLN A 34 -7.39 11.27 -2.93
C GLN A 34 -6.03 10.99 -3.60
N ALA A 35 -5.61 9.73 -3.72
CA ALA A 35 -4.36 9.38 -4.39
C ALA A 35 -4.35 9.77 -5.88
N LEU A 36 -5.50 9.66 -6.57
CA LEU A 36 -5.64 10.08 -7.97
C LEU A 36 -5.56 11.62 -8.11
N GLU A 37 -6.20 12.36 -7.21
CA GLU A 37 -6.10 13.83 -7.16
C GLU A 37 -4.65 14.29 -6.89
N GLU A 38 -3.93 13.62 -5.98
CA GLU A 38 -2.51 13.91 -5.73
C GLU A 38 -1.61 13.61 -6.94
N CYS A 39 -1.92 12.56 -7.70
CA CYS A 39 -1.23 12.27 -8.95
C CYS A 39 -1.42 13.42 -9.96
N ASP A 40 -2.65 13.93 -10.09
CA ASP A 40 -2.99 15.03 -11.02
C ASP A 40 -2.27 16.34 -10.63
N ILE A 41 -2.30 16.69 -9.34
CA ILE A 41 -1.55 17.82 -8.77
C ILE A 41 -0.05 17.68 -9.07
N THR A 42 0.49 16.47 -8.92
CA THR A 42 1.90 16.20 -9.19
C THR A 42 2.24 16.39 -10.67
N THR A 43 1.33 16.06 -11.59
CA THR A 43 1.58 16.24 -13.02
C THR A 43 1.49 17.69 -13.49
N HIS A 44 0.70 18.53 -12.81
CA HIS A 44 0.42 19.90 -13.26
C HIS A 44 1.07 21.01 -12.42
N GLU A 45 1.21 20.80 -11.11
CA GLU A 45 1.60 21.85 -10.17
C GLU A 45 2.65 21.36 -9.14
N MET A 46 3.53 20.44 -9.54
CA MET A 46 4.51 19.82 -8.65
C MET A 46 5.28 20.84 -7.81
N ASP A 47 5.82 21.88 -8.45
CA ASP A 47 6.64 22.89 -7.77
C ASP A 47 5.83 23.79 -6.83
N ALA A 48 4.50 23.86 -6.93
CA ALA A 48 3.67 24.63 -6.02
C ALA A 48 3.42 23.87 -4.70
N HIS A 49 3.27 22.54 -4.78
CA HIS A 49 2.83 21.71 -3.64
C HIS A 49 3.94 20.87 -3.02
N TRP A 50 4.97 20.52 -3.80
CA TRP A 50 6.02 19.60 -3.42
C TRP A 50 7.38 20.29 -3.36
N LYS A 51 8.12 20.05 -2.28
CA LYS A 51 9.51 20.48 -2.13
C LYS A 51 10.43 19.28 -2.29
N HIS A 52 11.31 19.33 -3.28
CA HIS A 52 12.36 18.32 -3.43
C HIS A 52 13.25 18.28 -2.18
N THR A 53 13.54 17.07 -1.70
CA THR A 53 14.36 16.86 -0.49
C THR A 53 15.66 16.15 -0.81
N ARG A 54 15.61 15.04 -1.56
CA ARG A 54 16.78 14.25 -1.91
C ARG A 54 16.52 13.37 -3.12
N THR A 55 17.61 12.88 -3.70
CA THR A 55 17.59 11.83 -4.70
C THR A 55 18.44 10.66 -4.22
N HIS A 56 17.91 9.45 -4.32
CA HIS A 56 18.58 8.22 -3.91
C HIS A 56 18.31 7.11 -4.93
N GLN A 57 19.36 6.54 -5.53
CA GLN A 57 19.25 5.47 -6.52
C GLN A 57 18.26 5.75 -7.66
N GLY A 58 18.24 6.99 -8.18
CA GLY A 58 17.32 7.40 -9.25
C GLY A 58 15.90 7.73 -8.79
N LEU A 59 15.56 7.52 -7.52
CA LEU A 59 14.31 7.93 -6.90
C LEU A 59 14.43 9.33 -6.32
N LYS A 60 13.50 10.22 -6.66
CA LYS A 60 13.39 11.57 -6.12
C LYS A 60 12.33 11.59 -5.03
N VAL A 61 12.71 12.11 -3.86
CA VAL A 61 11.83 12.23 -2.68
C VAL A 61 11.45 13.69 -2.49
N TYR A 62 10.16 13.93 -2.28
CA TYR A 62 9.59 15.24 -2.04
C TYR A 62 8.81 15.22 -0.74
N LYS A 63 8.75 16.39 -0.10
CA LYS A 63 7.91 16.64 1.06
C LYS A 63 6.83 17.65 0.69
N ALA A 64 5.63 17.46 1.21
CA ALA A 64 4.57 18.44 1.07
C ALA A 64 4.98 19.80 1.66
N LYS A 65 4.60 20.89 0.98
CA LYS A 65 4.81 22.26 1.45
C LYS A 65 3.72 22.70 2.42
N SER A 66 2.52 22.13 2.29
CA SER A 66 1.38 22.40 3.16
C SER A 66 1.29 21.33 4.26
N PRO A 67 1.09 21.70 5.54
CA PRO A 67 0.80 20.75 6.60
C PRO A 67 -0.62 20.17 6.51
N GLN A 68 -1.48 20.73 5.65
CA GLN A 68 -2.80 20.18 5.33
C GLN A 68 -2.77 19.33 4.05
N ALA A 69 -1.58 19.01 3.53
CA ALA A 69 -1.48 18.13 2.38
C ALA A 69 -2.02 16.73 2.73
N PRO A 70 -2.65 16.04 1.78
CA PRO A 70 -3.23 14.73 2.05
C PRO A 70 -2.14 13.66 2.30
N SER A 71 -0.97 13.81 1.69
CA SER A 71 0.24 13.02 1.91
C SER A 71 1.44 13.88 2.32
N ASP A 72 2.23 13.42 3.29
CA ASP A 72 3.44 14.12 3.76
C ASP A 72 4.64 13.99 2.81
N LEU A 73 4.72 12.88 2.10
CA LEU A 73 5.85 12.49 1.28
C LEU A 73 5.38 11.96 -0.07
N MET A 74 6.16 12.26 -1.10
CA MET A 74 5.99 11.72 -2.45
C MET A 74 7.33 11.19 -2.94
N VAL A 75 7.30 10.03 -3.59
CA VAL A 75 8.48 9.44 -4.25
C VAL A 75 8.16 9.24 -5.73
N THR A 76 9.03 9.75 -6.60
CA THR A 76 8.92 9.56 -8.05
C THR A 76 10.23 8.98 -8.57
N GLY A 77 10.17 8.16 -9.62
CA GLY A 77 11.35 7.56 -10.22
C GLY A 77 11.00 6.52 -11.25
N ILE A 78 12.02 5.87 -11.78
CA ILE A 78 11.89 4.78 -12.75
C ILE A 78 12.42 3.51 -12.10
N VAL A 79 11.61 2.47 -12.11
CA VAL A 79 11.99 1.14 -11.65
C VAL A 79 12.06 0.21 -12.86
N ASN A 80 13.17 -0.50 -13.00
CA ASN A 80 13.35 -1.49 -14.06
C ASN A 80 12.74 -2.82 -13.63
N GLY A 81 11.79 -3.35 -14.40
CA GLY A 81 11.15 -4.63 -14.11
C GLY A 81 9.77 -4.72 -14.75
N LYS A 82 9.08 -5.85 -14.53
CA LYS A 82 7.67 -5.96 -14.89
C LYS A 82 6.83 -5.30 -13.80
N LEU A 83 5.73 -4.67 -14.19
CA LEU A 83 4.79 -4.07 -13.24
C LEU A 83 4.33 -5.06 -12.17
N HIS A 84 4.05 -6.30 -12.57
CA HIS A 84 3.67 -7.37 -11.65
C HIS A 84 4.71 -7.57 -10.54
N ASP A 85 6.00 -7.68 -10.89
CA ASP A 85 7.08 -7.90 -9.93
C ASP A 85 7.19 -6.71 -8.95
N VAL A 86 7.00 -5.49 -9.44
CA VAL A 86 6.95 -4.29 -8.59
C VAL A 86 5.76 -4.34 -7.63
N MET A 87 4.57 -4.67 -8.12
CA MET A 87 3.36 -4.74 -7.32
C MET A 87 3.44 -5.82 -6.23
N THR A 88 4.08 -6.97 -6.50
CA THR A 88 4.26 -8.03 -5.50
C THR A 88 5.08 -7.60 -4.28
N CYS A 89 5.93 -6.57 -4.42
CA CYS A 89 6.71 -6.02 -3.32
C CYS A 89 6.01 -4.86 -2.58
N LEU A 90 4.94 -4.29 -3.16
CA LEU A 90 4.24 -3.11 -2.62
C LEU A 90 2.89 -3.44 -1.99
N TYR A 91 2.29 -4.56 -2.39
CA TYR A 91 0.96 -4.99 -1.96
C TYR A 91 0.99 -6.44 -1.51
N ALA A 92 0.21 -6.74 -0.48
CA ALA A 92 -0.08 -8.09 -0.03
C ALA A 92 -1.49 -8.13 0.57
N ASP A 93 -2.30 -9.07 0.10
CA ASP A 93 -3.64 -9.39 0.59
C ASP A 93 -3.66 -10.62 1.51
N ASP A 94 -2.55 -11.33 1.62
CA ASP A 94 -2.38 -12.39 2.60
C ASP A 94 -1.16 -12.17 3.51
N SER A 95 -1.22 -12.80 4.68
CA SER A 95 -0.18 -12.67 5.70
C SER A 95 1.15 -13.30 5.29
N TYR A 96 1.17 -14.28 4.39
CA TYR A 96 2.42 -14.87 3.91
C TYR A 96 3.19 -13.87 3.06
N ASN A 97 2.56 -13.32 2.02
CA ASN A 97 3.15 -12.30 1.16
C ASN A 97 3.52 -11.05 1.95
N PHE A 98 2.70 -10.63 2.92
CA PHE A 98 3.02 -9.46 3.73
C PHE A 98 4.27 -9.68 4.60
N ARG A 99 4.41 -10.87 5.20
CA ARG A 99 5.61 -11.24 5.98
C ARG A 99 6.85 -11.37 5.11
N VAL A 100 6.72 -11.93 3.90
CA VAL A 100 7.84 -12.00 2.94
C VAL A 100 8.31 -10.59 2.59
N ASN A 101 7.40 -9.69 2.23
CA ASN A 101 7.72 -8.31 1.92
C ASN A 101 8.34 -7.59 3.11
N SER A 102 7.80 -7.77 4.31
CA SER A 102 8.36 -7.18 5.54
C SER A 102 9.79 -7.70 5.80
N ALA A 103 10.03 -9.00 5.73
CA ALA A 103 11.34 -9.61 5.98
C ALA A 103 12.42 -9.16 4.99
N LEU A 104 12.03 -8.84 3.74
CA LEU A 104 12.95 -8.41 2.70
C LEU A 104 13.20 -6.89 2.70
N LEU A 105 12.21 -6.09 3.08
CA LEU A 105 12.20 -4.64 2.82
C LEU A 105 12.20 -3.78 4.07
N MET A 106 11.75 -4.28 5.22
CA MET A 106 11.64 -3.49 6.45
C MET A 106 12.90 -3.61 7.32
N PRO A 107 13.30 -2.54 8.03
CA PRO A 107 14.36 -2.62 9.03
C PRO A 107 14.04 -3.71 10.08
N LYS A 108 15.04 -4.51 10.46
CA LYS A 108 14.88 -5.67 11.36
C LYS A 108 14.37 -5.34 12.77
N ASP A 109 14.30 -4.05 13.10
CA ASP A 109 13.85 -3.54 14.38
C ASP A 109 12.31 -3.40 14.48
N PHE A 110 11.57 -3.60 13.37
CA PHE A 110 10.11 -3.45 13.33
C PHE A 110 9.34 -4.70 12.87
N LEU A 111 8.50 -5.15 13.80
CA LEU A 111 7.17 -5.78 13.76
C LEU A 111 6.85 -6.95 12.81
N ASP A 112 6.41 -8.02 13.46
CA ASP A 112 5.42 -8.96 12.98
C ASP A 112 4.24 -8.26 12.29
N CYS A 113 3.91 -8.70 11.08
CA CYS A 113 2.88 -8.11 10.23
C CYS A 113 1.91 -9.22 9.80
N GLU A 114 0.61 -8.93 9.83
CA GLU A 114 -0.44 -9.91 9.54
C GLU A 114 -1.63 -9.21 8.89
N VAL A 115 -2.16 -9.79 7.81
CA VAL A 115 -3.40 -9.34 7.17
C VAL A 115 -4.56 -9.97 7.93
N LEU A 116 -5.42 -9.13 8.52
CA LEU A 116 -6.56 -9.61 9.32
C LEU A 116 -7.78 -9.92 8.44
N HIS A 117 -8.03 -9.07 7.44
CA HIS A 117 -9.12 -9.27 6.48
C HIS A 117 -8.68 -8.75 5.11
N ALA A 118 -8.86 -9.58 4.09
CA ALA A 118 -8.82 -9.18 2.69
C ALA A 118 -10.26 -9.10 2.16
N MET A 119 -10.52 -8.12 1.30
CA MET A 119 -11.82 -7.91 0.70
C MET A 119 -11.64 -7.62 -0.78
N ASP A 120 -12.56 -8.12 -1.60
CA ASP A 120 -12.62 -7.83 -3.04
C ASP A 120 -11.28 -8.18 -3.74
N THR A 121 -10.66 -9.31 -3.37
CA THR A 121 -9.41 -9.82 -3.97
C THR A 121 -9.69 -10.46 -5.33
N ALA A 122 -8.70 -10.52 -6.21
CA ALA A 122 -8.87 -10.93 -7.61
C ALA A 122 -9.34 -12.40 -7.81
N ASP A 123 -9.27 -13.23 -6.78
CA ASP A 123 -9.64 -14.66 -6.81
C ASP A 123 -11.11 -14.94 -6.45
N ASP A 124 -11.92 -13.93 -6.12
CA ASP A 124 -13.35 -14.12 -5.77
C ASP A 124 -14.28 -14.29 -7.00
N ASP A 125 -13.75 -14.32 -8.23
CA ASP A 125 -14.50 -14.58 -9.48
C ASP A 125 -14.39 -16.06 -9.94
N HIS A 126 -14.82 -17.00 -9.10
CA HIS A 126 -14.99 -18.42 -9.44
C HIS A 126 -16.44 -18.92 -9.28
#